data_AF-A0AAD9CJN3-F1
#
_entry.id   AF-A0AAD9CJN3-F1
#
_cell.length_a   1.000
_cell.length_b   1.000
_cell.length_c   1.000
_cell.angle_alpha   90.00
_cell.angle_beta   90.00
_cell.angle_gamma   90.00
#
_symmetry.space_group_name_H-M   'P 1'
#
loop_
_entity.id
_entity.type
_entity.pdbx_description
1 polymer ?
#
loop_
_entity_poly.entity_id
_entity_poly.type
_entity_poly.pdbx_seq_one_letter_code
_entity_poly.pdbx_strand_id
1 'polypeptide(L)'
;CSRRHGGEDYVFSLLTGYCEPPAGVAVREGLYYNPYFVGQAIGMAPPIYNEVLEFEDGTPASMSQVAKDVCTFLKWAGEPAHDQRKRMGLKQKLENIDKPNTNF
;
A
#
# COMPACT_ATOMS: atom_id res chain seq x y z
N CYS A 1 -5.49 6.87 -7.66
CA CYS A 1 -5.15 5.58 -8.32
C CYS A 1 -3.65 5.32 -8.22
N SER A 2 -3.23 4.27 -7.52
CA SER A 2 -1.83 3.82 -7.60
C SER A 2 -1.55 3.29 -9.00
N ARG A 3 -0.44 3.72 -9.61
CA ARG A 3 -0.06 3.37 -10.99
C ARG A 3 0.45 1.92 -11.12
N ARG A 4 0.53 1.18 -10.01
CA ARG A 4 0.91 -0.23 -9.94
C ARG A 4 -0.32 -1.10 -9.66
N HIS A 5 -0.40 -2.23 -10.36
CA HIS A 5 -1.41 -3.26 -10.08
C HIS A 5 -1.25 -3.74 -8.64
N GLY A 6 -2.36 -3.89 -7.91
CA GLY A 6 -2.36 -4.23 -6.48
C GLY A 6 -2.27 -3.03 -5.52
N GLY A 7 -2.06 -1.81 -6.02
CA GLY A 7 -2.25 -0.59 -5.22
C GLY A 7 -1.44 -0.52 -3.94
N GLU A 8 -2.13 -0.34 -2.81
CA GLU A 8 -1.53 -0.28 -1.47
C GLU A 8 -0.94 -1.63 -1.03
N ASP A 9 -1.60 -2.75 -1.35
CA ASP A 9 -1.14 -4.10 -1.01
C ASP A 9 0.20 -4.42 -1.68
N TYR A 10 0.38 -3.94 -2.92
CA TYR A 10 1.64 -4.08 -3.64
C TYR A 10 2.77 -3.31 -2.95
N VAL A 11 2.52 -2.06 -2.56
CA VAL A 11 3.53 -1.23 -1.90
C VAL A 11 3.88 -1.80 -0.53
N PHE A 12 2.90 -2.27 0.22
CA PHE A 12 3.11 -2.92 1.51
C PHE A 12 4.00 -4.15 1.37
N SER A 13 3.63 -5.06 0.45
CA SER A 13 4.38 -6.29 0.20
C SER A 13 5.80 -6.01 -0.30
N LEU A 14 5.97 -4.98 -1.13
CA LEU A 14 7.29 -4.56 -1.61
C LEU A 14 8.16 -4.07 -0.46
N LEU A 15 7.62 -3.25 0.44
CA LEU A 15 8.39 -2.67 1.55
C LEU A 15 8.76 -3.70 2.62
N THR A 16 7.87 -4.66 2.91
CA THR A 16 8.13 -5.70 3.93
C THR A 16 8.76 -6.98 3.38
N GLY A 17 8.82 -7.14 2.05
CA GLY A 17 9.19 -8.38 1.39
C GLY A 17 10.66 -8.53 1.01
N TYR A 18 11.54 -7.63 1.47
CA TYR A 18 12.97 -7.76 1.22
C TYR A 18 13.54 -9.03 1.88
N CYS A 19 14.17 -9.89 1.08
CA CYS A 19 14.80 -11.12 1.57
C CYS A 19 16.07 -11.43 0.79
N GLU A 20 16.85 -12.39 1.29
CA GLU A 20 18.04 -12.86 0.59
C GLU A 20 17.65 -13.62 -0.68
N PRO A 21 18.44 -13.48 -1.77
CA PRO A 21 18.18 -14.21 -2.99
C PRO A 21 18.29 -15.73 -2.77
N PRO A 22 17.39 -16.55 -3.33
CA PRO A 22 17.50 -18.00 -3.24
C PRO A 22 18.75 -18.50 -3.96
N ALA A 23 19.21 -19.70 -3.58
CA ALA A 23 20.41 -20.31 -4.14
C ALA A 23 20.35 -20.35 -5.69
N GLY A 24 21.36 -19.75 -6.34
CA GLY A 24 21.47 -19.68 -7.79
C GLY A 24 21.01 -18.36 -8.43
N VAL A 25 20.40 -17.44 -7.67
CA VAL A 25 20.03 -16.09 -8.16
C VAL A 25 21.13 -15.10 -7.80
N ALA A 26 21.99 -14.78 -8.77
CA ALA A 26 22.99 -13.72 -8.63
C ALA A 26 22.35 -12.36 -8.94
N VAL A 27 22.24 -11.51 -7.91
CA VAL A 27 21.81 -10.12 -8.05
C VAL A 27 23.04 -9.27 -8.39
N ARG A 28 22.92 -8.38 -9.39
CA ARG A 28 24.03 -7.49 -9.77
C ARG A 28 24.33 -6.50 -8.65
N GLU A 29 25.55 -6.03 -8.57
CA GLU A 29 25.97 -5.02 -7.59
C GLU A 29 25.09 -3.75 -7.70
N GLY A 30 24.60 -3.28 -6.56
CA GLY A 30 23.65 -2.15 -6.48
C GLY A 30 22.17 -2.52 -6.67
N LEU A 31 21.86 -3.78 -6.97
CA LEU A 31 20.48 -4.31 -6.96
C LEU A 31 20.23 -5.14 -5.68
N TYR A 32 18.98 -5.18 -5.25
CA TYR A 32 18.51 -5.92 -4.10
C TYR A 32 17.44 -6.92 -4.52
N TYR A 33 17.38 -8.07 -3.85
CA TYR A 33 16.38 -9.08 -4.15
C TYR A 33 15.03 -8.73 -3.49
N ASN A 34 13.95 -8.82 -4.26
CA ASN A 34 12.60 -8.72 -3.73
C ASN A 34 11.63 -9.55 -4.60
N PRO A 35 10.97 -10.57 -4.04
CA PRO A 35 10.11 -11.48 -4.80
C PRO A 35 8.85 -10.81 -5.36
N TYR A 36 8.41 -9.69 -4.76
CA TYR A 36 7.24 -8.95 -5.22
C TYR A 36 7.56 -7.99 -6.37
N PHE A 37 8.83 -7.70 -6.63
CA PHE A 37 9.24 -6.84 -7.74
C PHE A 37 9.30 -7.64 -9.05
N VAL A 38 8.82 -7.03 -10.14
CA VAL A 38 8.87 -7.67 -11.46
C VAL A 38 10.34 -7.79 -11.89
N GLY A 39 10.80 -9.02 -12.12
CA GLY A 39 12.21 -9.32 -12.40
C GLY A 39 13.07 -9.55 -11.15
N GLN A 40 12.47 -9.55 -9.95
CA GLN A 40 13.05 -9.96 -8.67
C GLN A 40 14.28 -9.16 -8.19
N ALA A 41 14.75 -8.18 -8.96
CA ALA A 41 15.89 -7.33 -8.65
C ALA A 41 15.47 -5.85 -8.71
N ILE A 42 15.57 -5.16 -7.58
CA ILE A 42 15.21 -3.76 -7.42
C ILE A 42 16.43 -2.91 -7.09
N GLY A 43 16.57 -1.73 -7.71
CA GLY A 43 17.65 -0.77 -7.42
C GLY A 43 17.45 0.05 -6.14
N MET A 44 16.49 -0.32 -5.30
CA MET A 44 16.14 0.38 -4.06
C MET A 44 16.61 -0.47 -2.88
N ALA A 45 17.51 0.08 -2.07
CA ALA A 45 17.89 -0.53 -0.80
C ALA A 45 16.68 -0.63 0.15
N PRO A 46 16.66 -1.60 1.08
CA PRO A 46 15.57 -1.72 2.06
C PRO A 46 15.40 -0.41 2.83
N PRO A 47 14.27 0.31 2.64
CA PRO A 47 14.15 1.67 3.18
C PRO A 47 13.65 1.69 4.62
N ILE A 48 13.04 0.59 5.09
CA ILE A 48 12.42 0.48 6.40
C ILE A 48 13.04 -0.67 7.18
N TYR A 49 13.29 -0.43 8.46
CA TYR A 49 13.73 -1.40 9.45
C TYR A 49 12.99 -1.11 10.77
N ASN A 50 13.06 -2.04 11.73
CA ASN A 50 12.42 -1.83 13.03
C ASN A 50 13.05 -0.60 13.72
N GLU A 51 12.21 0.23 14.33
CA GLU A 51 12.60 1.43 15.07
C GLU A 51 13.31 2.49 14.21
N VAL A 52 13.00 2.54 12.91
CA VAL A 52 13.55 3.55 11.98
C VAL A 52 13.13 4.98 12.33
N LEU A 53 12.02 5.16 13.04
CA LEU A 53 11.49 6.44 13.47
C LEU A 53 10.71 6.28 14.79
N GLU A 54 10.58 7.35 15.54
CA GLU A 54 9.73 7.39 16.74
C GLU A 54 8.42 8.09 16.39
N PHE A 55 7.29 7.42 16.65
CA PHE A 55 5.98 8.04 16.49
C PHE A 55 5.65 8.91 17.70
N GLU A 56 5.08 10.10 17.45
CA GLU A 56 4.68 11.05 18.50
C GLU A 56 3.61 10.50 19.45
N ASP A 57 2.84 9.51 18.99
CA ASP A 57 1.77 8.86 19.75
C ASP A 57 2.25 7.69 20.64
N GLY A 58 3.54 7.35 20.58
CA GLY A 58 4.13 6.24 21.33
C GLY A 58 3.84 4.85 20.74
N THR A 59 3.31 4.77 19.52
CA THR A 59 3.11 3.49 18.82
C THR A 59 4.46 2.82 18.55
N PRO A 60 4.61 1.50 18.79
CA PRO A 60 5.85 0.80 18.48
C PRO A 60 6.12 0.82 16.97
N ALA A 61 7.25 1.40 16.58
CA ALA A 61 7.68 1.53 15.19
C ALA A 61 8.23 0.23 14.60
N SER A 62 7.39 -0.81 14.58
CA SER A 62 7.69 -2.04 13.86
C SER A 62 7.66 -1.80 12.34
N MET A 63 8.45 -2.57 11.59
CA MET A 63 8.53 -2.47 10.13
C MET A 63 7.15 -2.54 9.46
N SER A 64 6.28 -3.45 9.92
CA SER A 64 4.94 -3.62 9.36
C SER A 64 4.02 -2.44 9.67
N GLN A 65 4.14 -1.84 10.85
CA GLN A 65 3.36 -0.66 11.21
C GLN A 65 3.75 0.54 10.34
N VAL A 66 5.06 0.82 10.23
CA VAL A 66 5.57 1.89 9.37
C VAL A 66 5.17 1.68 7.91
N ALA A 67 5.29 0.45 7.39
CA ALA A 67 4.87 0.13 6.03
C ALA A 67 3.38 0.43 5.81
N LYS A 68 2.52 0.06 6.76
CA LYS A 68 1.06 0.28 6.69
C LYS A 68 0.72 1.77 6.68
N ASP A 69 1.36 2.56 7.53
CA ASP A 69 1.09 3.99 7.65
C ASP A 69 1.56 4.75 6.40
N VAL A 70 2.74 4.41 5.86
CA VAL A 70 3.23 4.95 4.58
C VAL A 70 2.30 4.58 3.43
N CYS A 71 1.82 3.34 3.37
CA CYS A 71 0.87 2.90 2.34
C CYS A 71 -0.45 3.67 2.41
N THR A 72 -0.98 3.87 3.63
CA THR A 72 -2.20 4.65 3.88
C THR A 72 -2.03 6.11 3.43
N PHE A 73 -0.88 6.72 3.75
CA PHE A 73 -0.55 8.07 3.31
C PHE A 73 -0.47 8.18 1.79
N LEU A 74 0.22 7.25 1.12
CA LEU A 74 0.33 7.22 -0.35
C LEU A 74 -1.03 7.01 -1.03
N LYS A 75 -1.91 6.21 -0.42
CA LYS A 75 -3.28 6.00 -0.89
C LYS A 75 -4.08 7.30 -0.84
N TRP A 76 -4.01 8.02 0.27
CA TRP A 76 -4.63 9.34 0.40
C TRP A 76 -4.04 10.34 -0.60
N ALA A 77 -2.72 10.42 -0.72
CA ALA A 77 -2.05 11.34 -1.65
C ALA A 77 -2.42 11.05 -3.12
N GLY A 78 -2.58 9.78 -3.49
CA GLY A 78 -3.02 9.36 -4.81
C GLY A 78 -4.54 9.46 -5.04
N GLU A 79 -5.32 9.74 -3.99
CA GLU A 79 -6.78 9.77 -4.03
C GLU A 79 -7.42 10.60 -2.88
N PRO A 80 -7.22 11.93 -2.85
CA PRO A 80 -7.64 12.75 -1.71
C PRO A 80 -9.17 12.83 -1.53
N ALA A 81 -9.93 12.63 -2.61
CA ALA A 81 -11.40 12.65 -2.61
C ALA A 81 -12.03 11.28 -2.25
N HIS A 82 -11.25 10.30 -1.80
CA HIS A 82 -11.71 8.95 -1.51
C HIS A 82 -12.85 8.92 -0.47
N ASP A 83 -12.72 9.67 0.62
CA ASP A 83 -13.70 9.65 1.71
C ASP A 83 -15.01 10.35 1.33
N GLN A 84 -14.90 11.49 0.62
CA GLN A 84 -16.06 12.19 0.08
C GLN A 84 -16.81 11.32 -0.93
N ARG A 85 -16.09 10.60 -1.81
CA ARG A 85 -16.72 9.70 -2.78
C ARG A 85 -17.43 8.54 -2.11
N LYS A 86 -16.85 7.93 -1.07
CA LYS A 86 -17.50 6.87 -0.29
C LYS A 86 -18.76 7.38 0.42
N ARG A 87 -18.71 8.57 1.02
CA ARG A 87 -19.86 9.20 1.67
C ARG A 87 -20.98 9.49 0.68
N MET A 88 -20.67 10.07 -0.48
CA MET A 88 -21.64 10.33 -1.54
C MET A 88 -22.22 9.04 -2.11
N GLY A 89 -21.38 8.00 -2.31
CA GLY A 89 -21.83 6.69 -2.78
C GLY A 89 -22.77 5.98 -1.81
N LEU A 90 -22.51 6.07 -0.50
CA LEU A 90 -23.42 5.55 0.52
C LEU A 90 -24.76 6.30 0.49
N LYS A 91 -24.72 7.63 0.42
CA LYS A 91 -25.93 8.46 0.32
C LYS A 91 -26.76 8.11 -0.91
N GLN A 92 -26.13 7.96 -2.07
CA GLN A 92 -26.82 7.58 -3.31
C GLN A 92 -27.46 6.20 -3.23
N LYS A 93 -26.77 5.22 -2.63
CA LYS A 93 -27.33 3.88 -2.44
C LYS A 93 -28.55 3.89 -1.52
N LEU A 94 -28.49 4.65 -0.43
CA LEU A 94 -29.63 4.79 0.49
C LEU A 94 -30.82 5.47 -0.18
N GLU A 95 -30.59 6.56 -0.92
CA GLU A 95 -31.66 7.24 -1.68
C GLU A 95 -32.32 6.31 -2.72
N ASN A 96 -31.53 5.44 -3.37
CA ASN A 96 -32.06 4.51 -4.36
C ASN A 96 -32.83 3.33 -3.75
N ILE A 97 -32.63 3.01 -2.46
CA ILE A 97 -33.40 1.98 -1.75
C ILE A 97 -34.76 2.54 -1.29
N ASP A 98 -34.82 3.83 -0.94
CA ASP A 98 -36.05 4.51 -0.54
C ASP A 98 -36.95 4.92 -1.73
N LYS A 99 -36.49 4.80 -2.98
CA LYS A 99 -37.37 4.96 -4.14
C LYS A 99 -38.13 3.65 -4.37
N PRO A 100 -39.45 3.58 -4.08
CA PRO A 100 -40.24 2.41 -4.44
C PRO A 100 -40.11 2.21 -5.96
N ASN A 101 -40.02 0.96 -6.40
CA ASN A 101 -40.06 0.57 -7.81
C ASN A 101 -41.35 1.10 -8.46
N THR A 102 -41.38 2.36 -8.88
CA THR A 102 -42.42 2.88 -9.77
C THR A 102 -41.98 2.55 -11.19
N ASN A 103 -42.06 1.26 -11.54
CA ASN A 103 -42.31 0.86 -12.91
C ASN A 103 -43.82 1.04 -13.15
N PHE A 104 -44.18 2.15 -13.77
CA PHE A 104 -45.32 2.22 -14.68
C PHE A 104 -44.79 2.09 -16.10
#